data_AF-A0A7H1PTI4-F1
#
_entry.id   AF-A0A7H1PTI4-F1
#
_cell.length_a   1.000
_cell.length_b   1.000
_cell.length_c   1.000
_cell.angle_alpha   90.00
_cell.angle_beta   90.00
_cell.angle_gamma   90.00
#
_symmetry.space_group_name_H-M   'P 1'
#
loop_
_entity.id
_entity.type
_entity.pdbx_description
1 polymer ?
#
loop_
_entity_poly.entity_id
_entity_poly.type
_entity_poly.pdbx_seq_one_letter_code
_entity_poly.pdbx_strand_id
1 'polypeptide(L)' 'MASLAEINLQKIDDCMATVGATSEELDKAVTEHVDKARAALAAGDEQTAVAITRKVLERLEKQEKGSGSSVA' A
#
# COMPACT_ATOMS: atom_id res chain seq x y z
N MET A 1 -16.85 7.42 -11.18
CA MET A 1 -15.42 7.68 -11.44
C MET A 1 -14.69 7.20 -10.20
N ALA A 2 -13.72 6.29 -10.32
CA ALA A 2 -12.92 5.89 -9.18
C ALA A 2 -12.01 7.05 -8.77
N SER A 3 -11.98 7.37 -7.48
CA SER A 3 -11.08 8.36 -6.90
C SER A 3 -9.63 7.89 -6.99
N LEU A 4 -8.67 8.82 -6.99
CA LEU A 4 -7.24 8.46 -7.04
C LEU A 4 -6.85 7.54 -5.87
N ALA A 5 -7.49 7.71 -4.72
CA ALA A 5 -7.32 6.86 -3.55
C ALA A 5 -7.81 5.42 -3.80
N GLU A 6 -8.97 5.23 -4.43
CA GLU A 6 -9.47 3.89 -4.80
C GLU A 6 -8.54 3.18 -5.79
N ILE A 7 -8.02 3.91 -6.79
CA ILE A 7 -7.06 3.36 -7.76
C ILE A 7 -5.78 2.91 -7.04
N ASN A 8 -5.28 3.73 -6.10
CA ASN A 8 -4.09 3.36 -5.35
C ASN A 8 -4.34 2.18 -4.40
N LEU A 9 -5.49 2.13 -3.73
CA LEU A 9 -5.90 1.00 -2.88
C LEU A 9 -5.92 -0.30 -3.67
N GLN A 10 -6.52 -0.28 -4.86
CA GLN A 10 -6.58 -1.48 -5.69
C GLN A 10 -5.19 -1.95 -6.13
N LYS A 11 -4.30 -1.00 -6.49
CA LYS A 11 -2.89 -1.34 -6.77
C LYS A 11 -2.17 -1.94 -5.57
N ILE A 12 -2.46 -1.45 -4.36
CA ILE A 12 -1.86 -2.00 -3.13
C ILE A 12 -2.38 -3.42 -2.90
N ASP A 13 -3.69 -3.65 -3.01
CA ASP A 13 -4.29 -4.97 -2.86
C ASP A 13 -3.71 -5.96 -3.89
N ASP A 14 -3.57 -5.55 -5.15
CA ASP A 14 -2.93 -6.33 -6.21
C ASP A 14 -1.45 -6.63 -5.89
N CYS A 15 -0.73 -5.64 -5.37
CA CYS A 15 0.67 -5.76 -4.99
C CYS A 15 0.84 -6.68 -3.77
N MET A 16 -0.02 -6.59 -2.76
CA MET A 16 -0.01 -7.52 -1.62
C MET A 16 -0.31 -8.95 -2.06
N ALA A 17 -1.27 -9.14 -2.98
CA ALA A 17 -1.62 -10.45 -3.51
C ALA A 17 -0.49 -11.06 -4.35
N THR A 18 0.28 -10.24 -5.09
CA THR A 18 1.41 -10.71 -5.91
C THR A 18 2.71 -10.89 -5.14
N VAL A 19 3.00 -9.98 -4.19
CA VAL A 19 4.24 -9.99 -3.40
C VAL A 19 4.22 -11.12 -2.35
N GLY A 20 3.06 -11.72 -2.08
CA GLY A 20 2.94 -13.07 -1.52
C GLY A 20 3.90 -13.34 -0.37
N ALA A 21 3.60 -12.81 0.82
CA ALA A 21 4.36 -13.04 2.05
C ALA A 21 5.72 -12.34 2.17
N THR A 22 5.78 -11.03 1.93
CA THR A 22 6.88 -10.22 2.49
C THR A 22 6.60 -9.96 3.97
N SER A 23 7.50 -10.44 4.83
CA SER A 23 7.63 -10.21 6.28
C SER A 23 6.37 -9.77 7.03
N GLU A 24 5.92 -10.55 8.02
CA GLU A 24 4.74 -10.28 8.85
C GLU A 24 4.61 -8.83 9.36
N GLU A 25 5.73 -8.15 9.61
CA GLU A 25 5.78 -6.74 10.00
C GLU A 25 5.40 -5.76 8.87
N LEU A 26 5.79 -6.04 7.62
CA LEU A 26 5.41 -5.25 6.46
C LEU A 26 3.93 -5.46 6.13
N ASP A 27 3.46 -6.70 6.11
CA ASP A 27 2.06 -7.03 5.86
C ASP A 27 1.15 -6.27 6.85
N LYS A 28 1.50 -6.27 8.13
CA LYS A 28 0.77 -5.54 9.16
C LYS A 28 0.80 -4.02 8.94
N ALA A 29 1.98 -3.45 8.65
CA ALA A 29 2.10 -2.01 8.41
C ALA A 29 1.32 -1.56 7.17
N VAL A 30 1.40 -2.33 6.08
CA VAL A 30 0.66 -2.06 4.84
C VAL A 30 -0.84 -2.15 5.09
N THR A 31 -1.30 -3.23 5.74
CA THR A 31 -2.72 -3.44 6.08
C THR A 31 -3.25 -2.31 6.97
N GLU A 32 -2.53 -1.92 8.03
CA GLU A 32 -2.94 -0.80 8.89
C GLU A 32 -3.04 0.53 8.14
N HIS A 33 -2.14 0.77 7.17
CA HIS A 33 -2.20 1.97 6.34
C HIS A 33 -3.37 1.92 5.34
N VAL A 34 -3.62 0.77 4.72
CA VAL A 34 -4.77 0.54 3.84
C VAL A 34 -6.08 0.78 4.58
N ASP A 35 -6.21 0.27 5.79
CA ASP A 35 -7.41 0.43 6.62
C ASP A 35 -7.65 1.91 6.98
N LYS A 36 -6.59 2.63 7.38
CA LYS A 36 -6.65 4.09 7.61
C LYS A 36 -7.05 4.87 6.36
N ALA A 37 -6.55 4.47 5.19
CA ALA A 37 -6.92 5.13 3.93
C ALA A 37 -8.39 4.89 3.57
N ARG A 38 -8.91 3.67 3.81
CA ARG A 38 -10.33 3.34 3.64
C ARG A 38 -11.21 4.13 4.59
N ALA A 39 -10.80 4.27 5.86
CA ALA A 39 -11.50 5.10 6.85
C ALA A 39 -11.50 6.58 6.47
N ALA A 40 -10.38 7.12 5.97
CA ALA A 40 -10.28 8.49 5.48
C ALA A 40 -11.21 8.72 4.27
N LEU A 41 -11.23 7.79 3.31
CA LEU A 41 -12.17 7.81 2.18
C LEU A 41 -13.64 7.82 2.65
N ALA A 42 -13.99 6.97 3.62
CA ALA A 42 -15.33 6.91 4.18
C ALA A 42 -15.72 8.21 4.93
N ALA A 43 -14.73 8.91 5.49
CA ALA A 43 -14.91 10.22 6.10
C ALA A 43 -14.96 11.37 5.08
N GLY A 44 -14.73 11.11 3.79
CA GLY A 44 -14.64 12.12 2.74
C GLY A 44 -13.26 12.81 2.65
N ASP A 45 -12.26 12.33 3.38
CA ASP A 45 -10.90 12.89 3.43
C ASP A 45 -10.00 12.25 2.36
N GLU A 46 -10.35 12.53 1.09
CA GLU A 46 -9.68 11.92 -0.06
C GLU A 46 -8.19 12.28 -0.14
N GLN A 47 -7.80 13.49 0.29
CA GLN A 47 -6.39 13.90 0.31
C GLN A 47 -5.56 13.03 1.26
N THR A 48 -6.06 12.75 2.46
CA THR A 48 -5.39 11.87 3.42
C THR A 48 -5.33 10.44 2.88
N ALA A 49 -6.41 9.94 2.28
CA ALA A 49 -6.43 8.61 1.68
C ALA A 49 -5.40 8.46 0.55
N VAL A 50 -5.29 9.46 -0.35
CA VAL A 50 -4.26 9.49 -1.40
C VAL A 50 -2.86 9.54 -0.82
N ALA A 51 -2.62 10.34 0.21
CA ALA A 51 -1.30 10.47 0.83
C ALA A 51 -0.85 9.15 1.48
N ILE A 52 -1.76 8.49 2.21
CA ILE A 52 -1.49 7.21 2.84
C ILE A 52 -1.21 6.14 1.77
N THR A 53 -2.09 6.02 0.78
CA THR A 53 -1.96 5.00 -0.27
C THR A 53 -0.72 5.19 -1.14
N ARG A 54 -0.35 6.44 -1.49
CA ARG A 54 0.93 6.71 -2.18
C ARG A 54 2.13 6.26 -1.35
N LYS A 55 2.13 6.53 -0.05
CA LYS A 55 3.23 6.15 0.84
C LYS A 55 3.38 4.64 0.93
N VAL A 56 2.27 3.91 0.91
CA VAL A 56 2.26 2.44 0.89
C VAL A 56 2.80 1.92 -0.44
N LEU A 57 2.34 2.45 -1.58
CA LEU A 57 2.86 2.09 -2.89
C LEU A 57 4.37 2.34 -2.99
N GLU A 58 4.85 3.50 -2.55
CA GLU A 58 6.29 3.78 -2.52
C GLU A 58 7.09 2.77 -1.68
N ARG A 59 6.52 2.28 -0.57
CA ARG A 59 7.15 1.25 0.26
C ARG A 59 7.19 -0.10 -0.45
N LEU A 60 6.09 -0.48 -1.11
CA LEU A 60 5.99 -1.71 -1.88
C LEU A 60 6.94 -1.69 -3.08
N GLU A 61 7.00 -0.57 -3.82
CA GLU A 61 7.96 -0.38 -4.93
C GLU A 61 9.42 -0.42 -4.45
N LYS A 62 9.71 0.16 -3.27
CA LYS A 62 11.05 0.09 -2.66
C LYS A 62 11.40 -1.32 -2.18
N GLN A 63 10.43 -2.09 -1.70
CA GLN A 63 10.61 -3.49 -1.34
C GLN A 63 10.88 -4.36 -2.57
N GLU A 64 10.10 -4.18 -3.64
CA GLU A 64 10.31 -4.89 -4.91
C GLU A 64 11.72 -4.66 -5.47
N LYS A 65 12.23 -3.42 -5.38
CA LYS A 65 13.61 -3.08 -5.78
C LYS A 65 14.67 -3.45 -4.75
N GLY A 66 14.30 -3.61 -3.47
CA GLY A 66 15.17 -3.91 -2.34
C GLY A 66 15.48 -5.39 -2.16
N SER A 67 14.66 -6.29 -2.70
CA SER A 67 14.96 -7.73 -2.79
C SER A 67 16.10 -8.08 -3.75
N GLY A 68 16.79 -7.07 -4.31
CA GLY A 68 17.98 -7.20 -5.15
C GLY A 68 19.33 -7.11 -4.42
N SER A 69 19.39 -7.23 -3.08
CA SER A 69 20.68 -7.28 -2.39
C SER A 69 20.79 -8.40 -1.35
N SER A 70 21.59 -9.39 -1.76
CA SER A 70 22.48 -10.24 -0.95
C SER A 70 21.96 -11.58 -0.44
N VAL A 71 21.97 -12.59 -1.32
CA VAL A 71 22.79 -13.83 -1.25
C VAL A 71 22.81 -14.34 -2.71
N ALA A 72 23.90 -14.50 -3.46
CA ALA A 72 25.28 -14.87 -3.18
C ALA A 72 26.27 -14.24 -4.18
#